data_AF-A0AAE0R2W2-F1
#
_entry.id   AF-A0AAE0R2W2-F1
#
_cell.length_a   1.000
_cell.length_b   1.000
_cell.length_c   1.000
_cell.angle_alpha   90.00
_cell.angle_beta   90.00
_cell.angle_gamma   90.00
#
_symmetry.space_group_name_H-M   'P 1'
#
loop_
_entity.id
_entity.type
_entity.pdbx_description
1 polymer ?
#
loop_
_entity_poly.entity_id
_entity_poly.type
_entity_poly.pdbx_seq_one_letter_code
_entity_poly.pdbx_strand_id
1 'polypeptide(L)'
;MEEYAREPCPWRIVDDCGGAFTMGAIGGGIFQSVKGFRNAPMGARHRLKGSVNAVRIRAPQIGGSFAVWGGLFSTIDCGLVRLRGKEDPWNSITSGAMTGAILAARSGPLAMVGSAMMGGVLLALIEGVGILLTRYTAQQFQNLILVHASVRLRSLKNKVENKLESIGLKRTPMGLLLEALGQEQEAGS
;
A
#
# COMPACT_ATOMS: atom_id res chain seq x y z
N MET A 1 -15.59 13.32 7.29
CA MET A 1 -14.67 12.95 6.20
C MET A 1 -13.58 14.00 6.25
N GLU A 2 -12.57 13.82 7.12
CA GLU A 2 -11.36 14.63 6.99
C GLU A 2 -10.83 14.33 5.60
N GLU A 3 -10.88 15.35 4.76
CA GLU A 3 -10.17 15.35 3.51
C GLU A 3 -8.71 15.17 3.90
N TYR A 4 -8.21 13.94 3.78
CA TYR A 4 -6.80 13.61 3.77
C TYR A 4 -6.22 14.20 2.47
N ALA A 5 -6.41 15.52 2.30
CA ALA A 5 -5.88 16.31 1.23
C ALA A 5 -4.37 16.25 1.42
N ARG A 6 -3.72 15.65 0.42
CA ARG A 6 -2.27 15.67 0.21
C ARG A 6 -1.67 16.93 0.83
N GLU A 7 -0.69 16.78 1.73
CA GLU A 7 -0.08 17.96 2.36
C GLU A 7 0.32 18.99 1.30
N PRO A 8 -0.04 20.27 1.48
CA PRO A 8 0.23 21.28 0.48
C PRO A 8 1.73 21.39 0.25
N CYS A 9 2.15 21.40 -1.02
CA CYS A 9 3.51 21.79 -1.38
C CYS A 9 3.70 23.24 -0.85
N PRO A 10 4.72 23.54 -0.02
CA PRO A 10 6.03 22.90 0.06
C PRO A 10 6.26 21.93 1.24
N TRP A 11 5.30 21.75 2.14
CA TRP A 11 5.53 20.96 3.37
C TRP A 11 5.80 19.49 3.00
N ARG A 12 5.05 18.93 2.06
CA ARG A 12 5.33 17.60 1.51
C ARG A 12 6.79 17.37 1.08
N ILE A 13 7.45 18.38 0.49
CA ILE A 13 8.84 18.26 0.03
C ILE A 13 9.78 18.11 1.23
N VAL A 14 9.58 18.91 2.28
CA VAL A 14 10.46 18.87 3.46
C VAL A 14 10.22 17.60 4.27
N ASP A 15 8.96 17.14 4.38
CA ASP A 15 8.64 15.87 5.04
C ASP A 15 9.24 14.69 4.26
N ASP A 16 9.08 14.63 2.94
CA ASP A 16 9.67 13.59 2.09
C ASP A 16 11.21 13.61 2.13
N CYS A 17 11.83 14.80 2.17
CA CYS A 17 13.29 14.93 2.37
C CYS A 17 13.73 14.35 3.72
N GLY A 18 13.03 14.69 4.80
CA GLY A 18 13.34 14.25 6.15
C GLY A 18 13.11 12.75 6.35
N GLY A 19 11.99 12.25 5.84
CA GLY A 19 11.67 10.82 5.79
C GLY A 19 12.72 10.03 5.01
N ALA A 20 13.10 10.50 3.82
CA ALA A 20 14.14 9.85 3.02
C ALA A 20 15.52 9.90 3.70
N PHE A 21 15.86 11.03 4.34
CA PHE A 21 17.11 11.15 5.11
C PHE A 21 17.17 10.13 6.24
N THR A 22 16.12 10.05 7.05
CA THR A 22 16.06 9.13 8.20
C THR A 22 16.09 7.67 7.76
N MET A 23 15.34 7.31 6.73
CA MET A 23 15.40 5.98 6.11
C MET A 23 16.82 5.65 5.63
N GLY A 24 17.48 6.57 4.91
CA GLY A 24 18.84 6.39 4.42
C GLY A 24 19.90 6.33 5.52
N ALA A 25 19.75 7.12 6.58
CA ALA A 25 20.66 7.14 7.72
C ALA A 25 20.56 5.86 8.55
N ILE A 26 19.33 5.37 8.81
CA ILE A 26 19.09 4.13 9.55
C ILE A 26 19.54 2.93 8.70
N GLY A 27 19.08 2.83 7.45
CA GLY A 27 19.45 1.73 6.55
C GLY A 27 20.95 1.70 6.25
N GLY A 28 21.53 2.86 5.93
CA GLY A 28 22.97 3.03 5.73
C GLY A 28 23.78 2.74 6.99
N GLY A 29 23.28 3.12 8.16
CA GLY A 29 23.88 2.80 9.46
C GLY A 29 23.94 1.30 9.71
N ILE A 30 22.84 0.58 9.54
CA ILE A 30 22.79 -0.88 9.72
C ILE A 30 23.73 -1.58 8.72
N PHE A 31 23.60 -1.26 7.43
CA PHE A 31 24.40 -1.89 6.39
C PHE A 31 25.91 -1.62 6.59
N GLN A 32 26.26 -0.39 6.92
CA GLN A 32 27.65 0.00 7.11
C GLN A 32 28.22 -0.49 8.44
N SER A 33 27.39 -0.73 9.46
CA SER A 33 27.80 -1.41 10.70
C SER A 33 28.28 -2.82 10.39
N VAL A 34 27.49 -3.59 9.65
CA VAL A 34 27.83 -4.97 9.27
C VAL A 34 29.06 -4.98 8.36
N LYS A 35 29.07 -4.13 7.32
CA LYS A 35 30.19 -4.03 6.38
C LYS A 35 31.48 -3.55 7.07
N GLY A 36 31.36 -2.58 7.98
CA GLY A 36 32.49 -2.04 8.75
C GLY A 36 33.07 -3.05 9.73
N PHE A 37 32.22 -3.88 10.35
CA PHE A 37 32.67 -4.97 11.21
C PHE A 37 33.37 -6.09 10.44
N ARG A 38 32.83 -6.48 9.26
CA ARG A 38 33.40 -7.54 8.42
C ARG A 38 34.72 -7.15 7.74
N ASN A 39 34.88 -5.88 7.39
CA ASN A 39 36.06 -5.40 6.65
C ASN A 39 37.21 -4.92 7.56
N ALA A 40 37.00 -4.90 8.88
CA ALA A 40 38.00 -4.46 9.85
C ALA A 40 38.95 -5.61 10.26
N PRO A 41 40.21 -5.28 10.63
CA PRO A 41 41.23 -6.28 10.98
C PRO A 41 40.81 -7.13 12.19
N MET A 42 41.43 -8.30 12.31
CA MET A 42 41.14 -9.30 13.34
C MET A 42 41.24 -8.70 14.75
N GLY A 43 40.25 -8.99 15.60
CA GLY A 43 40.16 -8.47 16.98
C GLY A 43 38.87 -7.69 17.23
N ALA A 44 38.12 -8.08 18.26
CA ALA A 44 36.80 -7.51 18.56
C ALA A 44 36.83 -5.98 18.74
N ARG A 45 37.86 -5.44 19.41
CA ARG A 45 38.04 -4.00 19.63
C ARG A 45 38.31 -3.24 18.33
N HIS A 46 39.11 -3.80 17.42
CA HIS A 46 39.38 -3.19 16.11
C HIS A 46 38.16 -3.24 15.19
N ARG A 47 37.40 -4.34 15.23
CA ARG A 47 36.16 -4.48 14.45
C ARG A 47 35.06 -3.54 14.91
N LEU A 48 34.86 -3.38 16.21
CA LEU A 48 33.90 -2.42 16.74
C LEU A 48 34.31 -0.97 16.41
N LYS A 49 35.59 -0.62 16.57
CA LYS A 49 36.09 0.72 16.21
C LYS A 49 35.96 1.00 14.70
N GLY A 50 36.26 0.01 13.86
CA GLY A 50 36.10 0.10 12.40
C GLY A 50 34.64 0.24 11.98
N SER A 51 33.75 -0.52 12.61
CA SER A 51 32.30 -0.42 12.41
C SER A 51 31.76 0.97 12.78
N VAL A 52 32.04 1.46 13.98
CA VAL A 52 31.58 2.78 14.46
C VAL A 52 32.11 3.89 13.55
N ASN A 53 33.38 3.84 13.15
CA ASN A 53 33.94 4.84 12.25
C ASN A 53 33.28 4.80 10.86
N ALA A 54 33.01 3.61 10.34
CA ALA A 54 32.35 3.45 9.05
C ALA A 54 30.91 3.99 9.07
N VAL A 55 30.16 3.71 10.13
CA VAL A 55 28.80 4.24 10.34
C VAL A 55 28.85 5.77 10.42
N ARG A 56 29.73 6.33 11.26
CA ARG A 56 29.83 7.76 11.49
C ARG A 56 30.11 8.55 10.21
N ILE A 57 30.96 8.02 9.33
CA ILE A 57 31.35 8.73 8.10
C ILE A 57 30.32 8.53 6.99
N ARG A 58 29.77 7.32 6.82
CA ARG A 58 28.98 6.98 5.62
C ARG A 58 27.48 7.00 5.83
N ALA A 59 26.97 6.73 7.03
CA ALA A 59 25.53 6.80 7.28
C ALA A 59 24.91 8.17 6.93
N PRO A 60 25.51 9.33 7.33
CA PRO A 60 24.97 10.63 6.93
C PRO A 60 25.14 10.93 5.44
N GLN A 61 26.18 10.39 4.78
CA GLN A 61 26.36 10.55 3.33
C GLN A 61 25.28 9.79 2.53
N ILE A 62 24.96 8.57 2.96
CA ILE A 62 23.88 7.77 2.39
C ILE A 62 22.54 8.45 2.66
N GLY A 63 22.28 8.84 3.90
CA GLY A 63 21.09 9.62 4.29
C GLY A 63 20.91 10.87 3.43
N GLY A 64 21.96 11.67 3.23
CA GLY A 64 21.92 12.85 2.37
C GLY A 64 21.62 12.54 0.90
N SER A 65 22.15 11.43 0.38
CA SER A 65 21.84 11.00 -1.00
C SER A 65 20.36 10.62 -1.16
N PHE A 66 19.77 9.94 -0.17
CA PHE A 66 18.34 9.65 -0.15
C PHE A 66 17.50 10.90 0.03
N ALA A 67 17.93 11.84 0.87
CA ALA A 67 17.25 13.13 1.05
C ALA A 67 17.17 13.93 -0.26
N VAL A 68 18.27 14.01 -1.00
CA VAL A 68 18.30 14.69 -2.31
C VAL A 68 17.38 13.98 -3.31
N TRP A 69 17.39 12.64 -3.31
CA TRP A 69 16.49 11.87 -4.18
C TRP A 69 15.02 12.11 -3.83
N GLY A 70 14.63 12.01 -2.55
CA GLY A 70 13.26 12.24 -2.09
C GLY A 70 12.79 13.67 -2.33
N GLY A 71 13.64 14.66 -2.03
CA GLY A 71 13.33 16.07 -2.30
C GLY A 71 13.14 16.38 -3.77
N LEU A 72 14.03 15.87 -4.62
CA LEU A 72 13.93 16.09 -6.05
C LEU A 72 12.68 15.40 -6.63
N PHE A 73 12.40 14.16 -6.21
CA PHE A 73 11.17 13.46 -6.57
C PHE A 73 9.91 14.27 -6.23
N SER A 74 9.79 14.73 -4.99
CA SER A 74 8.61 15.45 -4.52
C SER A 74 8.49 16.84 -5.13
N THR A 75 9.60 17.54 -5.42
CA THR A 75 9.55 18.82 -6.15
C THR A 75 9.00 18.65 -7.56
N ILE A 76 9.43 17.60 -8.26
CA ILE A 76 9.01 17.32 -9.64
C ILE A 76 7.55 16.88 -9.66
N ASP A 77 7.14 16.00 -8.74
CA ASP A 77 5.76 15.54 -8.64
C ASP A 77 4.79 16.68 -8.28
N CYS A 78 5.12 17.50 -7.27
CA CYS A 78 4.36 18.72 -6.96
C CYS A 78 4.26 19.66 -8.17
N GLY A 79 5.34 19.82 -8.93
CA GLY A 79 5.35 20.63 -10.15
C GLY A 79 4.43 20.07 -11.24
N LEU A 80 4.45 18.76 -11.47
CA LEU A 80 3.58 18.09 -12.44
C LEU A 80 2.10 18.20 -12.06
N VAL A 81 1.77 18.00 -10.78
CA VAL A 81 0.40 18.17 -10.27
C VAL A 81 -0.05 19.63 -10.46
N ARG A 82 0.82 20.61 -10.19
CA ARG A 82 0.48 22.03 -10.37
C ARG A 82 0.26 22.43 -11.83
N LEU A 83 0.98 21.80 -12.76
CA LEU A 83 0.86 22.06 -14.21
C LEU A 83 -0.33 21.33 -14.83
N ARG A 84 -0.56 20.07 -14.46
CA ARG A 84 -1.60 19.22 -15.08
C ARG A 84 -2.94 19.27 -14.37
N GLY A 85 -2.97 19.69 -13.10
CA GLY A 85 -4.18 19.73 -12.28
C GLY A 85 -4.84 18.36 -12.08
N LYS A 86 -4.10 17.27 -12.32
CA LYS A 86 -4.58 15.88 -12.23
C LYS A 86 -3.51 15.04 -11.54
N GLU A 87 -3.97 14.14 -10.67
CA GLU A 87 -3.13 13.18 -9.96
C GLU A 87 -3.29 11.80 -10.62
N ASP A 88 -2.33 11.43 -11.47
CA ASP A 88 -2.29 10.14 -12.15
C ASP A 88 -1.02 9.38 -11.74
N PRO A 89 -1.01 8.03 -11.77
CA PRO A 89 0.21 7.23 -11.55
C PRO A 89 1.37 7.60 -12.49
N TRP A 90 1.05 8.17 -13.65
CA TRP A 90 2.02 8.71 -14.59
C TRP A 90 2.86 9.86 -14.02
N ASN A 91 2.35 10.63 -13.07
CA ASN A 91 3.10 11.72 -12.44
C ASN A 91 4.22 11.14 -11.57
N SER A 92 3.95 10.11 -10.75
CA SER A 92 4.96 9.38 -9.98
C SER A 92 6.00 8.73 -10.90
N ILE A 93 5.59 8.03 -11.96
CA ILE A 93 6.53 7.36 -12.87
C ILE A 93 7.44 8.37 -13.56
N THR A 94 6.88 9.46 -14.08
CA THR A 94 7.64 10.49 -14.80
C THR A 94 8.54 11.27 -13.86
N SER A 95 8.08 11.58 -12.64
CA SER A 95 8.91 12.24 -11.62
C SER A 95 10.08 11.35 -11.18
N GLY A 96 9.89 10.04 -11.04
CA GLY A 96 10.99 9.10 -10.80
C GLY A 96 12.01 9.04 -11.93
N ALA A 97 11.54 8.98 -13.17
CA ALA A 97 12.41 9.01 -14.35
C ALA A 97 13.21 10.32 -14.45
N MET A 98 12.55 11.46 -14.25
CA MET A 98 13.19 12.77 -14.24
C MET A 98 14.19 12.92 -13.09
N THR A 99 13.85 12.46 -11.89
CA THR A 99 14.76 12.46 -10.73
C THR A 99 16.03 11.66 -11.03
N GLY A 100 15.88 10.46 -11.60
CA GLY A 100 17.01 9.64 -12.02
C GLY A 100 17.89 10.36 -13.05
N ALA A 101 17.27 10.91 -14.10
CA ALA A 101 17.96 11.63 -15.16
C ALA A 101 18.78 12.83 -14.61
N ILE A 102 18.18 13.62 -13.73
CA ILE A 102 18.81 14.83 -13.16
C ILE A 102 19.99 14.45 -12.26
N LEU A 103 19.86 13.42 -11.44
CA LEU A 103 20.96 12.99 -10.56
C LEU A 103 22.16 12.44 -11.33
N ALA A 104 21.92 11.84 -12.49
CA ALA A 104 22.97 11.34 -13.38
C ALA A 104 23.40 12.35 -14.45
N ALA A 105 22.89 13.57 -14.45
CA ALA A 105 23.17 14.58 -15.48
C ALA A 105 24.67 14.83 -15.69
N ARG A 106 25.43 14.84 -14.59
CA ARG A 106 26.89 15.04 -14.61
C ARG A 106 27.69 13.84 -15.12
N SER A 107 27.09 12.65 -15.17
CA SER A 107 27.75 11.40 -15.54
C SER A 107 27.66 11.11 -17.04
N GLY A 108 27.06 12.02 -17.81
CA GLY A 108 26.92 11.94 -19.27
C GLY A 108 25.58 11.36 -19.73
N PRO A 109 25.23 11.53 -21.02
CA PRO A 109 23.88 11.21 -21.54
C PRO A 109 23.48 9.74 -21.37
N LEU A 110 24.43 8.81 -21.53
CA LEU A 110 24.16 7.38 -21.37
C LEU A 110 23.77 7.02 -19.93
N ALA A 111 24.45 7.61 -18.94
CA ALA A 111 24.13 7.42 -17.53
C ALA A 111 22.78 8.09 -17.16
N MET A 112 22.45 9.22 -17.78
CA MET A 112 21.14 9.87 -17.63
C MET A 112 20.01 8.95 -18.09
N VAL A 113 20.11 8.38 -19.30
CA VAL A 113 19.08 7.48 -19.81
C VAL A 113 18.98 6.21 -18.96
N GLY A 114 20.11 5.61 -18.57
CA GLY A 114 20.13 4.42 -17.72
C GLY A 114 19.48 4.63 -16.35
N SER A 115 19.80 5.75 -15.69
CA SER A 115 19.20 6.11 -14.40
C SER A 115 17.73 6.51 -14.51
N ALA A 116 17.34 7.20 -15.58
CA ALA A 116 15.94 7.55 -15.86
C ALA A 116 15.09 6.29 -16.06
N MET A 117 15.57 5.32 -16.85
CA MET A 117 14.88 4.05 -17.03
C MET A 117 14.75 3.30 -15.71
N MET A 118 15.83 3.20 -14.93
CA MET A 118 15.77 2.51 -13.64
C MET A 118 14.79 3.17 -12.66
N GLY A 119 14.80 4.51 -12.57
CA GLY A 119 13.87 5.27 -11.75
C GLY A 119 12.41 5.12 -12.19
N GLY A 120 12.15 5.21 -13.50
CA GLY A 120 10.82 5.04 -14.07
C GLY A 120 10.26 3.63 -13.88
N VAL A 121 11.07 2.59 -14.14
CA VAL A 121 10.65 1.18 -13.95
C VAL A 121 10.36 0.89 -12.48
N LEU A 122 11.22 1.35 -11.57
CA LEU A 122 11.05 1.09 -10.14
C LEU A 122 9.75 1.72 -9.61
N LEU A 123 9.44 2.97 -9.98
CA LEU A 123 8.18 3.59 -9.56
C LEU A 123 6.96 3.04 -10.29
N ALA A 124 7.09 2.61 -11.55
CA ALA A 124 6.01 1.91 -12.24
C ALA A 124 5.62 0.61 -11.52
N LEU A 125 6.60 -0.12 -10.97
CA LEU A 125 6.35 -1.30 -10.14
C LEU A 125 5.69 -0.94 -8.81
N ILE A 126 6.15 0.10 -8.13
CA ILE A 126 5.58 0.53 -6.84
C ILE A 126 4.11 0.97 -7.01
N GLU A 127 3.83 1.83 -7.99
CA GLU A 127 2.47 2.29 -8.29
C GLU A 127 1.59 1.12 -8.79
N GLY A 128 2.16 0.22 -9.61
CA GLY A 128 1.47 -0.98 -10.09
C GLY A 128 1.03 -1.91 -8.95
N VAL A 129 1.91 -2.15 -7.97
CA VAL A 129 1.57 -2.91 -6.75
C VAL A 129 0.54 -2.15 -5.91
N GLY A 130 0.65 -0.83 -5.79
CA GLY A 130 -0.32 0.02 -5.08
C GLY A 130 -1.74 -0.12 -5.66
N ILE A 131 -1.87 -0.09 -6.98
CA ILE A 131 -3.15 -0.31 -7.67
C ILE A 131 -3.68 -1.72 -7.39
N LEU A 132 -2.82 -2.75 -7.47
CA LEU A 132 -3.23 -4.12 -7.23
C LEU A 132 -3.72 -4.34 -5.79
N LEU A 133 -3.01 -3.81 -4.79
CA LEU A 133 -3.40 -3.90 -3.39
C LEU A 133 -4.71 -3.15 -3.11
N THR A 134 -4.89 -1.98 -3.73
CA THR A 134 -6.14 -1.21 -3.62
C THR A 134 -7.32 -1.98 -4.22
N ARG A 135 -7.12 -2.66 -5.36
CA ARG A 135 -8.13 -3.53 -5.98
C ARG A 135 -8.47 -4.72 -5.09
N TYR A 136 -7.45 -5.38 -4.51
CA TYR A 136 -7.65 -6.54 -3.66
C TYR A 136 -8.39 -6.19 -2.36
N THR A 137 -7.99 -5.10 -1.69
CA THR A 137 -8.65 -4.62 -0.47
C THR A 137 -10.10 -4.18 -0.75
N ALA A 138 -10.35 -3.50 -1.86
CA ALA A 138 -11.70 -3.14 -2.28
C ALA A 138 -12.59 -4.38 -2.51
N GLN A 139 -12.05 -5.45 -3.10
CA GLN A 139 -12.75 -6.72 -3.24
C GLN A 139 -13.06 -7.36 -1.87
N GLN A 140 -12.13 -7.32 -0.93
CA GLN A 140 -12.37 -7.84 0.43
C GLN A 140 -13.52 -7.12 1.13
N PHE A 141 -13.57 -5.78 1.05
CA PHE A 141 -14.69 -5.00 1.61
C PHE A 141 -16.02 -5.28 0.92
N GLN A 142 -16.04 -5.40 -0.41
CA GLN A 142 -17.24 -5.77 -1.16
C GLN A 142 -17.79 -7.14 -0.74
N ASN A 143 -16.91 -8.14 -0.61
CA ASN A 143 -17.29 -9.48 -0.16
C ASN A 143 -17.83 -9.46 1.28
N LEU A 144 -17.21 -8.69 2.17
CA LEU A 144 -17.68 -8.56 3.55
C LEU A 144 -19.06 -7.89 3.63
N ILE A 145 -19.29 -6.85 2.83
CA ILE A 145 -20.60 -6.18 2.74
C ILE A 145 -21.65 -7.13 2.18
N LEU A 146 -21.33 -7.90 1.13
CA LEU A 146 -22.25 -8.90 0.57
C LEU A 146 -22.57 -10.01 1.56
N VAL A 147 -21.58 -10.52 2.30
CA VAL A 147 -21.80 -11.52 3.34
C VAL A 147 -22.66 -10.93 4.46
N HIS A 148 -22.36 -9.73 4.94
CA HIS A 148 -23.15 -9.06 5.98
C HIS A 148 -24.59 -8.78 5.53
N ALA A 149 -24.79 -8.33 4.29
CA ALA A 149 -26.11 -8.16 3.69
C ALA A 149 -26.86 -9.50 3.57
N SER A 150 -26.18 -10.58 3.15
CA SER A 150 -26.79 -11.92 3.04
C SER A 150 -27.21 -12.50 4.39
N VAL A 151 -26.44 -12.26 5.46
CA VAL A 151 -26.78 -12.67 6.83
C VAL A 151 -27.96 -11.86 7.35
N ARG A 152 -27.99 -10.55 7.10
CA ARG A 152 -29.11 -9.68 7.49
C ARG A 152 -30.40 -10.02 6.74
N LEU A 153 -30.30 -10.33 5.45
CA LEU A 153 -31.41 -10.84 4.64
C LEU A 153 -31.93 -12.20 5.16
N ARG A 154 -31.03 -13.13 5.54
CA ARG A 154 -31.43 -14.39 6.18
C ARG A 154 -32.11 -14.17 7.53
N SER A 155 -31.60 -13.27 8.36
CA SER A 155 -32.23 -12.92 9.64
C SER A 155 -33.62 -12.30 9.45
N LEU A 156 -33.78 -11.41 8.47
CA LEU A 156 -35.08 -10.85 8.11
C LEU A 156 -36.03 -11.90 7.56
N LYS A 157 -35.56 -12.80 6.67
CA LYS A 157 -36.34 -13.93 6.17
C LYS A 157 -36.85 -14.78 7.34
N ASN A 158 -35.97 -15.17 8.26
CA ASN A 158 -36.36 -15.97 9.42
C ASN A 158 -37.34 -15.24 10.34
N LYS A 159 -37.20 -13.92 10.51
CA LYS A 159 -38.13 -13.12 11.32
C LYS A 159 -39.50 -12.96 10.67
N VAL A 160 -39.56 -12.88 9.34
CA VAL A 160 -40.80 -12.89 8.56
C VAL A 160 -41.46 -14.27 8.61
N GLU A 161 -40.69 -15.34 8.42
CA GLU A 161 -41.17 -16.73 8.47
C GLU A 161 -41.78 -17.05 9.83
N ASN A 162 -41.08 -16.74 10.94
CA ASN A 162 -41.60 -16.92 12.29
C ASN A 162 -42.86 -16.07 12.57
N LYS A 163 -42.94 -14.85 12.03
CA LYS A 163 -44.13 -13.99 12.21
C LYS A 163 -45.31 -14.46 11.36
N LEU A 164 -45.05 -15.06 10.20
CA LEU A 164 -46.05 -15.69 9.35
C LEU A 164 -46.60 -16.96 10.01
N GLU A 165 -45.73 -17.78 10.62
CA GLU A 165 -46.13 -18.90 11.47
C GLU A 165 -46.96 -18.44 12.67
N SER A 166 -46.57 -17.34 13.34
CA SER A 166 -47.30 -16.83 14.51
C SER A 166 -48.65 -16.18 14.17
N ILE A 167 -48.84 -15.69 12.95
CA ILE A 167 -50.14 -15.20 12.45
C ILE A 167 -51.08 -16.37 12.09
N GLY A 168 -50.60 -17.62 12.21
CA GLY A 168 -51.44 -18.80 12.08
C GLY A 168 -51.91 -19.06 10.65
N LEU A 169 -51.20 -18.56 9.64
CA LEU A 169 -51.49 -18.88 8.24
C LEU A 169 -50.91 -20.26 7.89
N LYS A 170 -51.62 -21.26 8.39
CA LYS A 170 -51.38 -22.70 8.33
C LYS A 170 -51.48 -23.26 6.90
N ARG A 171 -50.70 -22.74 5.95
CA ARG A 171 -50.54 -23.31 4.59
C ARG A 171 -49.10 -23.17 4.13
N THR A 172 -48.21 -23.97 4.72
CA THR A 172 -46.91 -24.23 4.10
C THR A 172 -47.13 -25.03 2.80
N PRO A 173 -46.28 -24.87 1.78
CA PRO A 173 -46.42 -25.60 0.52
C PRO A 173 -46.35 -27.12 0.69
N MET A 174 -45.70 -27.61 1.76
CA MET A 174 -45.68 -29.03 2.12
C MET A 174 -47.02 -29.51 2.70
N GLY A 175 -47.75 -28.65 3.42
CA GLY A 175 -49.13 -28.90 3.85
C GLY A 175 -50.10 -28.91 2.68
N LEU A 176 -49.95 -27.98 1.73
CA LEU A 176 -50.76 -27.94 0.51
C LEU A 176 -50.48 -29.14 -0.42
N LEU A 177 -49.24 -29.66 -0.41
CA LEU A 177 -48.85 -30.86 -1.14
C LEU A 177 -49.40 -32.14 -0.49
N LEU A 178 -49.39 -32.23 0.84
CA LEU A 178 -49.99 -33.33 1.59
C LEU A 178 -51.53 -33.34 1.47
N GLU A 179 -52.15 -32.16 1.40
CA GLU A 179 -53.59 -31.99 1.18
C GLU A 179 -54.00 -32.30 -0.27
N ALA A 180 -53.13 -32.03 -1.26
CA ALA A 180 -53.33 -32.45 -2.66
C ALA A 180 -53.06 -33.95 -2.91
N LEU A 181 -52.30 -34.62 -2.03
CA LEU A 181 -51.97 -36.05 -2.10
C LEU A 181 -52.90 -36.95 -1.26
N GLY A 182 -53.90 -36.38 -0.58
CA GLY A 182 -55.05 -37.13 -0.03
C GLY A 182 -54.73 -38.17 1.04
N GLN A 183 -53.76 -37.95 1.92
CA GLN A 183 -53.47 -38.83 3.06
C GLN A 183 -54.00 -38.20 4.37
N GLU A 184 -55.31 -38.24 4.57
CA GLU A 184 -55.88 -38.29 5.93
C GLU A 184 -56.01 -39.77 6.34
N GLN A 185 -55.69 -40.03 7.61
CA GLN A 185 -55.83 -41.30 8.35
C GLN A 185 -54.86 -42.43 8.02
N GLU A 186 -53.87 -42.62 8.90
CA GLU A 186 -53.79 -43.82 9.77
C GLU A 186 -52.64 -43.68 10.77
N ALA A 187 -52.96 -43.33 12.03
CA ALA A 187 -52.29 -43.86 13.23
C ALA A 187 -52.88 -43.21 14.49
N GLY A 188 -53.56 -44.02 15.31
CA GLY A 188 -53.75 -43.73 16.72
C GLY A 188 -55.20 -43.55 17.14
N SER A 189 -55.85 -44.68 17.42
CA SER A 189 -56.82 -44.78 18.52
C SER A 189 -56.22 -44.27 19.83
#